data_AF-A0A1E7Q8I4-F1
#
_entry.id   AF-A0A1E7Q8I4-F1
#
_cell.length_a   1.000
_cell.length_b   1.000
_cell.length_c   1.000
_cell.angle_alpha   90.00
_cell.angle_beta   90.00
_cell.angle_gamma   90.00
#
_symmetry.space_group_name_H-M   'P 1'
#
loop_
_entity.id
_entity.type
_entity.pdbx_description
1 polymer ?
#
loop_
_entity_poly.entity_id
_entity_poly.type
_entity_poly.pdbx_seq_one_letter_code
_entity_poly.pdbx_strand_id
1 'polypeptide(L)'
;MNIRELRAELKQWGRFWANKELLQGYASTSVTARCCEMLQTGIWISSDKHLFSHQADEIFVPHYIEQLDKKMHTLPLQQKAVITKRYIKQKKLSLTERLALLHAETILFQEYS
;
A
#
# COMPACT_ATOMS: atom_id res chain seq x y z
N MET A 1 16.00 -16.03 9.36
CA MET A 1 15.53 -15.33 8.15
C MET A 1 16.73 -14.77 7.41
N ASN A 2 16.81 -14.90 6.09
CA ASN A 2 17.91 -14.36 5.28
C ASN A 2 17.57 -12.94 4.77
N ILE A 3 18.57 -12.09 4.51
CA ILE A 3 18.34 -10.73 3.98
C ILE A 3 17.58 -10.74 2.64
N ARG A 4 17.72 -11.83 1.87
CA ARG A 4 16.96 -12.05 0.63
C ARG A 4 15.47 -12.29 0.89
N GLU A 5 15.14 -13.03 1.94
CA GLU A 5 13.76 -13.30 2.35
C GLU A 5 13.11 -12.03 2.89
N LEU A 6 13.82 -11.27 3.73
CA LEU A 6 13.37 -9.96 4.22
C LEU A 6 13.02 -9.00 3.07
N ARG A 7 13.88 -8.92 2.05
CA ARG A 7 13.61 -8.10 0.86
C ARG A 7 12.42 -8.59 0.05
N ALA A 8 12.20 -9.91 0.00
CA ALA A 8 11.05 -10.50 -0.68
C ALA A 8 9.75 -10.15 0.06
N GLU A 9 9.76 -10.24 1.39
CA GLU A 9 8.65 -9.84 2.25
C GLU A 9 8.34 -8.35 2.15
N LEU A 10 9.35 -7.47 2.23
CA LEU A 10 9.19 -6.03 2.04
C LEU A 10 8.61 -5.68 0.67
N LYS A 11 8.97 -6.46 -0.37
CA LYS A 11 8.40 -6.31 -1.71
C LYS A 11 6.93 -6.73 -1.75
N GLN A 12 6.53 -7.79 -1.05
CA GLN A 12 5.13 -8.19 -0.93
C GLN A 12 4.32 -7.17 -0.13
N TRP A 13 4.84 -6.70 1.00
CA TRP A 13 4.26 -5.63 1.82
C TRP A 13 4.05 -4.35 0.99
N GLY A 14 5.08 -3.90 0.28
CA GLY A 14 4.98 -2.69 -0.54
C GLY A 14 4.00 -2.83 -1.71
N ARG A 15 3.95 -4.00 -2.35
CA ARG A 15 2.95 -4.29 -3.41
C ARG A 15 1.53 -4.26 -2.88
N PHE A 16 1.29 -4.82 -1.70
CA PHE A 16 -0.04 -4.80 -1.08
C PHE A 16 -0.50 -3.36 -0.84
N TRP A 17 0.34 -2.53 -0.22
CA TRP A 17 0.00 -1.12 0.03
C TRP A 17 -0.08 -0.28 -1.24
N ALA A 18 0.79 -0.52 -2.24
CA ALA A 18 0.70 0.15 -3.54
C ALA A 18 -0.62 -0.18 -4.25
N ASN A 19 -1.05 -1.45 -4.24
CA ASN A 19 -2.33 -1.85 -4.81
C ASN A 19 -3.51 -1.24 -4.04
N LYS A 20 -3.40 -1.09 -2.73
CA LYS A 20 -4.43 -0.42 -1.91
C LYS A 20 -4.51 1.09 -2.20
N GLU A 21 -3.39 1.79 -2.33
CA GLU A 21 -3.37 3.20 -2.76
C GLU A 21 -4.01 3.38 -4.15
N LEU A 22 -3.73 2.48 -5.09
CA LEU A 22 -4.33 2.50 -6.43
C LEU A 22 -5.84 2.25 -6.42
N LEU A 23 -6.31 1.27 -5.64
CA LEU A 23 -7.74 0.93 -5.54
C LEU A 23 -8.56 2.05 -4.89
N GLN A 24 -7.99 2.80 -3.94
CA GLN A 24 -8.65 3.99 -3.41
C GLN A 24 -8.70 5.16 -4.40
N GLY A 25 -7.79 5.21 -5.38
CA GLY A 25 -7.85 6.19 -6.47
C GLY A 25 -8.93 5.90 -7.51
N TYR A 26 -9.18 4.61 -7.82
CA TYR A 26 -10.13 4.19 -8.86
C TYR A 26 -11.59 4.06 -8.37
N ALA A 27 -11.84 4.09 -7.07
CA ALA A 27 -13.18 4.05 -6.48
C ALA A 27 -13.94 5.39 -6.58
N SER A 28 -13.69 6.19 -7.63
CA SER A 28 -14.25 7.53 -7.79
C SER A 28 -14.88 7.74 -9.17
N THR A 29 -15.70 6.80 -9.66
CA THR A 29 -16.81 7.26 -10.49
C THR A 29 -17.73 8.05 -9.57
N SER A 30 -17.55 9.37 -9.52
CA SER A 30 -18.43 10.25 -8.76
C SER A 30 -19.87 10.00 -9.21
N VAL A 31 -20.83 10.17 -8.28
CA VAL A 31 -22.26 10.10 -8.61
C VAL A 31 -22.56 10.99 -9.83
N THR A 32 -21.87 12.14 -9.94
CA THR A 32 -21.94 13.05 -11.09
C THR A 32 -21.48 12.41 -12.41
N ALA A 33 -20.35 11.70 -12.44
CA ALA A 33 -19.87 11.03 -13.65
C ALA A 33 -20.88 9.97 -14.13
N ARG A 34 -21.49 9.24 -13.19
CA ARG A 34 -22.54 8.26 -13.48
C ARG A 34 -23.83 8.92 -13.97
N CYS A 35 -24.25 10.04 -13.38
CA CYS A 35 -25.40 10.80 -13.86
C CYS A 35 -25.17 11.34 -15.28
N CYS A 36 -23.98 11.83 -15.60
CA CYS A 36 -23.64 12.26 -16.96
C CYS A 36 -23.67 11.10 -17.95
N GLU A 37 -23.10 9.95 -17.60
CA GLU A 37 -23.12 8.75 -18.46
C GLU A 37 -24.55 8.23 -18.68
N MET A 38 -25.39 8.23 -17.64
CA MET A 38 -26.80 7.87 -17.73
C MET A 38 -27.58 8.83 -18.65
N LEU A 39 -27.37 10.14 -18.51
CA LEU A 39 -28.01 11.14 -19.37
C LEU A 39 -27.56 11.02 -20.84
N GLN A 40 -26.32 10.60 -21.08
CA GLN A 40 -25.78 10.43 -22.43
C GLN A 40 -26.22 9.13 -23.10
N THR A 41 -26.32 8.04 -22.34
CA THR A 41 -26.58 6.70 -22.89
C THR A 41 -28.04 6.27 -22.76
N GLY A 42 -28.80 6.87 -21.85
CA GLY A 42 -30.17 6.47 -21.52
C GLY A 42 -30.27 5.13 -20.79
N ILE A 43 -29.14 4.51 -20.44
CA ILE A 43 -29.11 3.18 -19.83
C ILE A 43 -28.83 3.34 -18.33
N TRP A 44 -29.80 2.95 -17.50
CA TRP A 44 -29.62 2.83 -16.07
C TRP A 44 -29.00 1.47 -15.74
N ILE A 45 -27.70 1.42 -15.44
CA ILE A 45 -27.04 0.23 -14.90
C ILE A 45 -26.93 0.39 -13.38
N SER A 46 -27.97 -0.01 -12.63
CA SER A 46 -27.87 -0.18 -11.18
C SER A 46 -27.16 -1.48 -10.86
N SER A 47 -25.83 -1.46 -10.87
CA SER A 47 -25.10 -2.37 -9.98
C SER A 47 -25.02 -1.71 -8.60
N ASP A 48 -26.15 -1.67 -7.88
CA ASP A 48 -26.23 -1.16 -6.50
C ASP A 48 -25.51 -2.08 -5.50
N LYS A 49 -24.92 -3.18 -5.97
CA LYS A 49 -24.12 -4.10 -5.18
C LYS A 49 -22.83 -3.46 -4.63
N HIS A 50 -22.43 -2.29 -5.14
CA HIS A 50 -21.22 -1.59 -4.69
C HIS A 50 -21.53 -0.32 -3.88
N LEU A 51 -22.75 0.22 -3.91
CA LEU A 51 -23.11 1.42 -3.13
C LEU A 51 -23.35 1.12 -1.65
N PHE A 52 -23.80 -0.09 -1.32
CA PHE A 52 -23.96 -0.57 0.05
C PHE A 52 -22.75 -1.39 0.53
N SER A 53 -21.57 -1.16 -0.05
CA SER A 53 -20.34 -1.55 0.62
C SER A 53 -20.13 -0.63 1.83
N HIS A 54 -20.85 -0.91 2.91
CA HIS A 54 -20.47 -0.52 4.27
C HIS A 54 -19.12 -1.15 4.69
N GLN A 55 -18.38 -1.81 3.80
CA GLN A 55 -16.98 -2.20 4.04
C GLN A 55 -16.01 -1.01 3.93
N ALA A 56 -16.40 0.14 4.47
CA ALA A 56 -15.48 1.23 4.74
C ALA A 56 -14.58 0.93 5.97
N ASP A 57 -14.89 -0.08 6.79
CA ASP A 57 -14.28 -0.19 8.13
C ASP A 57 -13.39 -1.41 8.43
N GLU A 58 -13.24 -2.40 7.54
CA GLU A 58 -12.25 -3.46 7.77
C GLU A 58 -11.40 -3.70 6.53
N ILE A 59 -10.32 -2.93 6.44
CA ILE A 59 -9.19 -3.33 5.61
C ILE A 59 -8.70 -4.67 6.18
N PHE A 60 -9.09 -5.78 5.56
CA PHE A 60 -8.52 -7.09 5.88
C PHE A 60 -7.04 -7.05 5.49
N VAL A 61 -6.18 -6.81 6.48
CA VAL A 61 -4.73 -6.89 6.35
C VAL A 61 -4.31 -8.30 6.75
N PRO A 62 -3.72 -9.09 5.83
CA PRO A 62 -3.18 -10.39 6.19
C PRO A 62 -2.20 -10.30 7.36
N HIS A 63 -2.22 -11.28 8.26
CA HIS A 63 -1.44 -11.24 9.50
C HIS A 63 0.07 -11.00 9.29
N TYR A 64 0.65 -11.57 8.24
CA TYR A 64 2.07 -11.36 7.91
C TYR A 64 2.39 -9.89 7.53
N ILE A 65 1.44 -9.19 6.90
CA ILE A 65 1.58 -7.76 6.57
C ILE A 65 1.44 -6.91 7.83
N GLU A 66 0.52 -7.26 8.73
CA GLU A 66 0.30 -6.57 9.99
C GLU A 66 1.54 -6.66 10.91
N GLN A 67 2.16 -7.85 10.98
CA GLN A 67 3.41 -8.05 11.73
C GLN A 67 4.55 -7.16 11.18
N LEU A 68 4.69 -7.11 9.86
CA LEU A 68 5.67 -6.22 9.21
C LEU A 68 5.34 -4.76 9.46
N ASP A 69 4.06 -4.37 9.45
CA ASP A 69 3.64 -3.00 9.68
C ASP A 69 3.91 -2.52 11.10
N LYS A 70 3.71 -3.40 12.10
CA LYS A 70 4.09 -3.15 13.50
C LYS A 70 5.60 -2.92 13.64
N LYS A 71 6.42 -3.76 13.00
CA LYS A 71 7.89 -3.58 12.97
C LYS A 71 8.30 -2.31 12.22
N MET A 72 7.59 -1.95 11.16
CA MET A 72 7.85 -0.70 10.45
C MET A 72 7.49 0.54 11.26
N HIS A 73 6.60 0.43 12.24
CA HIS A 73 6.29 1.52 13.18
C HIS A 73 7.37 1.75 14.24
N THR A 74 8.22 0.76 14.53
CA THR A 74 9.35 0.94 15.46
C THR A 74 10.52 1.68 14.80
N LEU A 75 10.57 1.71 13.46
CA LEU A 75 11.63 2.37 12.71
C LEU A 75 11.52 3.91 12.75
N PRO A 76 12.65 4.63 12.76
CA PRO A 76 12.67 6.09 12.64
C PRO A 76 11.97 6.58 11.35
N LEU A 77 11.33 7.75 11.43
CA LEU A 77 10.58 8.37 10.33
C LEU A 77 11.36 8.43 9.00
N GLN A 78 12.65 8.74 9.06
CA GLN A 78 13.53 8.82 7.88
C GLN A 78 13.64 7.47 7.16
N GLN A 79 13.77 6.38 7.92
CA GLN A 79 13.90 5.02 7.38
C GLN A 79 12.56 4.51 6.84
N LYS A 80 11.46 4.77 7.57
CA LYS A 80 10.09 4.48 7.12
C LYS A 80 9.79 5.16 5.78
N ALA A 81 10.12 6.45 5.66
CA ALA A 81 9.91 7.22 4.43
C ALA A 81 10.66 6.62 3.24
N VAL A 82 11.89 6.15 3.44
CA VAL A 82 12.70 5.52 2.39
C VAL A 82 12.15 4.17 1.97
N ILE A 83 11.72 3.32 2.92
CA ILE A 83 11.09 2.02 2.62
C ILE A 83 9.79 2.24 1.85
N THR A 84 8.92 3.14 2.30
CA THR A 84 7.69 3.52 1.60
C THR A 84 7.99 4.05 0.20
N LYS A 85 8.97 4.94 0.04
CA LYS A 85 9.37 5.49 -1.26
C LYS A 85 9.85 4.41 -2.22
N ARG A 86 10.57 3.41 -1.71
CA ARG A 86 11.14 2.31 -2.49
C ARG A 86 10.12 1.26 -2.88
N TYR A 87 9.33 0.78 -1.92
CA TYR A 87 8.51 -0.43 -2.08
C TYR A 87 7.04 -0.13 -2.38
N ILE A 88 6.50 0.99 -1.91
CA ILE A 88 5.13 1.43 -2.20
C ILE A 88 5.14 2.30 -3.46
N LYS A 89 5.89 3.41 -3.44
CA LYS A 89 5.88 4.41 -4.53
C LYS A 89 6.77 4.04 -5.72
N GLN A 90 7.59 2.98 -5.60
CA GLN A 90 8.53 2.49 -6.62
C GLN A 90 9.44 3.58 -7.23
N LYS A 91 9.75 4.64 -6.47
CA LYS A 91 10.58 5.75 -6.95
C LYS A 91 12.06 5.43 -6.86
N LYS A 92 12.86 6.08 -7.70
CA LYS A 92 14.33 6.03 -7.60
C LYS A 92 14.78 6.72 -6.31
N LEU A 93 15.69 6.06 -5.60
CA LEU A 93 16.29 6.57 -4.37
C LEU A 93 17.60 7.33 -4.68
N SER A 94 17.83 8.44 -3.99
CA SER A 94 19.10 9.15 -3.96
C SER A 94 20.18 8.35 -3.22
N LEU A 95 21.44 8.77 -3.29
CA LEU A 95 22.55 8.08 -2.62
C LEU A 95 22.34 8.01 -1.09
N THR A 96 21.98 9.13 -0.47
CA THR A 96 21.69 9.22 0.97
C THR A 96 20.52 8.33 1.36
N GLU A 97 19.47 8.28 0.53
CA GLU A 97 18.32 7.41 0.77
C GLU A 97 18.67 5.92 0.64
N ARG A 98 19.63 5.56 -0.23
CA ARG A 98 20.11 4.17 -0.30
C ARG A 98 20.85 3.74 0.96
N LEU A 99 21.65 4.64 1.55
CA LEU A 99 22.32 4.36 2.82
C LEU A 99 21.30 4.20 3.96
N ALA A 100 20.29 5.08 4.00
CA ALA A 100 19.19 4.95 4.96
C ALA A 100 18.39 3.65 4.78
N LEU A 101 18.21 3.18 3.54
CA LEU A 101 17.56 1.89 3.25
C LEU A 101 18.39 0.73 3.81
N LEU A 102 19.71 0.72 3.57
CA LEU A 102 20.59 -0.34 4.07
C LEU A 102 20.58 -0.41 5.60
N HIS A 103 20.63 0.76 6.26
CA HIS A 103 20.55 0.84 7.72
C HIS A 103 19.21 0.33 8.26
N ALA A 104 18.11 0.63 7.56
CA ALA A 104 16.79 0.10 7.92
C ALA A 104 16.72 -1.43 7.72
N GLU A 105 17.29 -1.95 6.64
CA GLU A 105 17.39 -3.40 6.40
C GLU A 105 18.20 -4.11 7.49
N THR A 106 19.29 -3.51 7.98
CA THR A 106 20.09 -4.09 9.07
C THR A 106 19.35 -4.10 10.40
N ILE A 107 18.62 -3.04 10.74
CA ILE A 107 17.81 -2.99 11.97
C ILE A 107 16.71 -4.04 11.92
N LEU A 108 15.98 -4.10 10.81
CA LEU A 108 14.92 -5.11 10.63
C LEU A 108 15.51 -6.53 10.69
N PHE A 109 16.68 -6.76 10.11
CA PHE A 109 17.33 -8.06 10.19
C PHE A 109 17.69 -8.45 11.63
N GLN A 110 18.20 -7.50 12.44
CA GLN A 110 18.50 -7.73 13.85
C GLN A 110 17.26 -8.06 14.68
N GLU A 111 16.11 -7.42 14.41
CA GLU A 111 14.85 -7.74 15.11
C GLU A 111 14.22 -9.09 14.72
N TYR A 112 14.75 -9.75 13.69
CA TYR A 112 14.29 -11.06 13.23
C TYR A 112 15.24 -12.21 13.60
N SER A 113 16.40 -11.90 14.20
CA SER A 113 17.39 -12.88 14.66
C SER A 113 17.24 -13.15 16.15
#